data_AF-A0A815EDE8-F1
#
_entry.id   AF-A0A815EDE8-F1
#
_cell.length_a   1.000
_cell.length_b   1.000
_cell.length_c   1.000
_cell.angle_alpha   90.00
_cell.angle_beta   90.00
_cell.angle_gamma   90.00
#
_symmetry.space_group_name_H-M   'P 1'
#
loop_
_entity.id
_entity.type
_entity.pdbx_description
1 polymer ?
#
loop_
_entity_poly.entity_id
_entity_poly.type
_entity_poly.pdbx_seq_one_letter_code
_entity_poly.pdbx_strand_id
1 'polypeptide(L)'
;MREIVIVLMEGVPDGVDYQKIVDDLCAISGVCNIHSLHVWSLSLNKTALSVHIAADNTEDAMTILNEAQTLLRREHSINRTTIQVELYNKAIINSCDTCRGPES
;
A
#
# COMPACT_ATOMS: atom_id res chain seq x y z
N MET A 1 -6.84 -11.35 13.15
CA MET A 1 -6.72 -9.90 13.36
C MET A 1 -5.97 -9.36 12.16
N ARG A 2 -6.61 -8.52 11.33
CA ARG A 2 -5.92 -7.80 10.23
C ARG A 2 -5.22 -6.63 10.90
N GLU A 3 -3.90 -6.63 10.97
CA GLU A 3 -3.13 -5.53 11.56
C GLU A 3 -2.86 -4.49 10.48
N ILE A 4 -3.43 -3.30 10.65
CA ILE A 4 -3.19 -2.13 9.82
C ILE A 4 -2.15 -1.30 10.56
N VAL A 5 -0.96 -1.15 9.97
CA VAL A 5 0.10 -0.30 10.51
C VAL A 5 -0.13 1.14 10.03
N ILE A 6 -0.26 2.04 11.01
CA ILE A 6 -0.35 3.49 10.80
C ILE A 6 1.02 4.01 10.38
N VAL A 7 1.07 4.69 9.24
CA VAL A 7 2.30 5.28 8.69
C VAL A 7 2.49 6.70 9.24
N LEU A 8 3.75 7.02 9.56
CA LEU A 8 4.21 8.33 10.00
C LEU A 8 3.76 9.44 9.03
N MET A 9 3.00 10.40 9.55
CA MET A 9 2.44 11.54 8.80
C MET A 9 3.49 12.61 8.49
N GLU A 10 4.51 12.26 7.70
CA GLU A 10 5.35 13.26 7.04
C GLU A 10 4.58 13.85 5.83
N GLY A 11 3.52 14.62 6.11
CA GLY A 11 2.82 15.44 5.10
C GLY A 11 1.90 14.67 4.15
N VAL A 12 0.94 13.89 4.69
CA VAL A 12 -0.23 13.45 3.89
C VAL A 12 -0.93 14.71 3.36
N PRO A 13 -1.09 14.87 2.03
CA PRO A 13 -1.75 16.04 1.48
C PRO A 13 -3.20 16.14 1.98
N ASP A 14 -3.67 17.36 2.25
CA ASP A 14 -5.07 17.61 2.59
C ASP A 14 -5.99 16.98 1.55
N GLY A 15 -6.97 16.19 2.01
CA GLY A 15 -7.96 15.52 1.15
C GLY A 15 -7.59 14.10 0.70
N VAL A 16 -6.44 13.55 1.10
CA VAL A 16 -6.17 12.11 0.90
C VAL A 16 -6.74 11.29 2.05
N ASP A 17 -7.67 10.39 1.74
CA ASP A 17 -8.17 9.41 2.70
C ASP A 17 -7.26 8.16 2.70
N TYR A 18 -6.33 8.16 3.64
CA TYR A 18 -5.37 7.08 3.81
C TYR A 18 -6.03 5.72 4.04
N GLN A 19 -7.07 5.67 4.90
CA GLN A 19 -7.73 4.41 5.22
C GLN A 19 -8.46 3.87 4.00
N LYS A 20 -9.10 4.75 3.23
CA LYS A 20 -9.74 4.36 1.98
C LYS A 20 -8.74 3.77 0.97
N ILE A 21 -7.53 4.32 0.85
CA ILE A 21 -6.48 3.74 -0.01
C ILE A 21 -6.15 2.31 0.43
N VAL A 22 -5.97 2.10 1.75
CA VAL A 22 -5.68 0.76 2.30
C VAL A 22 -6.82 -0.20 1.98
N ASP A 23 -8.06 0.20 2.23
CA ASP A 23 -9.23 -0.64 2.03
C ASP A 23 -9.43 -1.01 0.55
N ASP A 24 -9.30 -0.03 -0.35
CA ASP A 24 -9.46 -0.22 -1.79
C ASP A 24 -8.35 -1.13 -2.36
N LEU A 25 -7.09 -0.95 -1.92
CA LEU A 25 -6.00 -1.83 -2.35
C LEU A 25 -6.14 -3.25 -1.77
N CYS A 26 -6.63 -3.39 -0.54
CA CYS A 26 -6.89 -4.71 0.07
C CYS A 26 -8.07 -5.45 -0.57
N ALA A 27 -8.92 -4.74 -1.33
CA ALA A 27 -10.03 -5.33 -2.06
C ALA A 27 -9.61 -5.97 -3.41
N ILE A 28 -8.38 -5.72 -3.88
CA ILE A 28 -7.83 -6.32 -5.10
C ILE A 28 -7.70 -7.84 -4.90
N SER A 29 -8.16 -8.60 -5.89
CA SER A 29 -8.09 -10.06 -5.84
C SER A 29 -6.65 -10.54 -5.77
N GLY A 30 -6.38 -11.49 -4.86
CA GLY A 30 -5.04 -12.03 -4.64
C GLY A 30 -4.19 -11.23 -3.64
N VAL A 31 -4.64 -10.06 -3.19
CA VAL A 31 -3.98 -9.31 -2.11
C VAL A 31 -4.34 -9.89 -0.74
N CYS A 32 -3.32 -10.32 -0.01
CA CYS A 32 -3.46 -10.84 1.35
C CYS A 32 -3.22 -9.76 2.41
N ASN A 33 -2.26 -8.88 2.18
CA ASN A 33 -1.92 -7.81 3.11
C ASN A 33 -1.23 -6.64 2.40
N ILE A 34 -1.21 -5.49 3.07
CA ILE A 34 -0.52 -4.28 2.62
C ILE A 34 0.24 -3.69 3.79
N HIS A 35 1.45 -3.21 3.52
CA HIS A 35 2.26 -2.52 4.52
C HIS A 35 3.17 -1.49 3.87
N SER A 36 3.85 -0.71 4.72
CA SER A 36 4.81 0.31 4.29
C SER A 36 4.19 1.30 3.28
N LEU A 37 2.91 1.65 3.47
CA LEU A 37 2.19 2.58 2.60
C LEU A 37 2.57 4.03 2.92
N HIS A 38 3.47 4.60 2.14
CA HIS A 38 3.85 5.99 2.27
C HIS A 38 3.15 6.85 1.23
N VAL A 39 2.66 8.01 1.65
CA VAL A 39 1.99 8.99 0.78
C VAL A 39 2.60 10.36 1.03
N TRP A 40 3.00 11.05 -0.04
CA TRP A 40 3.64 12.35 0.02
C TRP A 40 2.98 13.36 -0.92
N SER A 41 2.89 14.61 -0.48
CA SER A 41 2.60 15.74 -1.37
C SER A 41 3.88 16.26 -2.01
N LEU A 42 4.01 16.14 -3.34
CA LEU A 42 5.11 16.75 -4.10
C LEU A 42 4.80 18.21 -4.50
N SER A 43 3.52 18.55 -4.61
CA SER A 43 3.00 19.92 -4.82
C SER A 43 1.49 19.91 -4.56
N LEU A 44 0.84 21.08 -4.54
CA LEU A 44 -0.61 21.25 -4.33
C LEU A 44 -1.50 20.21 -5.05
N ASN A 45 -1.15 19.81 -6.28
CA ASN A 45 -1.93 18.84 -7.08
C ASN A 45 -1.13 17.60 -7.48
N LYS A 46 -0.04 17.26 -6.78
CA LYS A 46 0.78 16.09 -7.12
C LYS A 46 1.06 15.28 -5.87
N THR A 47 0.44 14.11 -5.80
CA THR A 47 0.67 13.12 -4.76
C THR A 47 1.56 12.00 -5.31
N ALA A 48 2.52 11.56 -4.51
CA ALA A 48 3.30 10.35 -4.75
C ALA A 48 3.01 9.32 -3.66
N LEU A 49 3.10 8.04 -4.01
CA LEU A 49 2.82 6.93 -3.11
C LEU A 49 3.82 5.81 -3.30
N SER A 50 4.25 5.19 -2.20
CA SER A 50 4.99 3.93 -2.22
C SER A 50 4.32 2.93 -1.31
N VAL A 51 4.23 1.66 -1.72
CA VAL A 51 3.52 0.63 -0.93
C VAL A 51 4.04 -0.76 -1.25
N HIS A 52 3.98 -1.65 -0.26
CA HIS A 52 4.23 -3.08 -0.42
C HIS A 52 2.91 -3.84 -0.33
N ILE A 53 2.68 -4.72 -1.30
CA ILE A 53 1.50 -5.56 -1.41
C ILE A 53 1.93 -7.02 -1.30
N ALA A 54 1.46 -7.70 -0.27
CA ALA A 54 1.68 -9.13 -0.09
C ALA A 54 0.55 -9.92 -0.77
N ALA A 55 0.90 -10.75 -1.75
CA ALA A 55 -0.02 -11.54 -2.56
C ALA A 55 0.10 -13.03 -2.26
N ASP A 56 -0.99 -13.79 -2.40
CA ASP A 56 -0.99 -15.24 -2.11
C ASP A 56 -0.10 -16.04 -3.07
N ASN A 57 0.01 -15.57 -4.31
CA ASN A 57 0.84 -16.16 -5.36
C ASN A 57 1.57 -15.07 -6.15
N THR A 58 2.82 -15.33 -6.55
CA THR A 58 3.62 -14.44 -7.39
C THR A 58 3.18 -14.42 -8.85
N GLU A 59 2.45 -15.44 -9.33
CA GLU A 59 1.97 -15.48 -10.72
C GLU A 59 1.00 -14.33 -11.03
N ASP A 60 0.26 -13.86 -10.03
CA ASP A 60 -0.69 -12.74 -10.16
C ASP A 60 -0.01 -11.37 -9.96
N ALA A 61 1.29 -11.32 -9.69
CA ALA A 61 1.97 -10.09 -9.28
C ALA A 61 1.83 -8.96 -10.30
N MET A 62 1.92 -9.25 -11.59
CA MET A 62 1.74 -8.23 -12.64
C MET A 62 0.29 -7.78 -12.76
N THR A 63 -0.68 -8.67 -12.55
CA THR A 63 -2.11 -8.35 -12.56
C THR A 63 -2.45 -7.43 -11.41
N ILE A 64 -2.03 -7.80 -10.19
CA ILE A 64 -2.20 -7.02 -8.96
C ILE A 64 -1.54 -5.64 -9.11
N LEU A 65 -0.31 -5.59 -9.65
CA LEU A 65 0.39 -4.33 -9.88
C LEU A 65 -0.39 -3.40 -10.81
N ASN A 66 -0.87 -3.90 -11.95
CA ASN A 66 -1.64 -3.11 -12.91
C ASN A 66 -2.98 -2.64 -12.35
N GLU A 67 -3.67 -3.50 -11.60
CA GLU A 67 -4.94 -3.17 -10.96
C GLU A 67 -4.74 -2.09 -9.88
N ALA A 68 -3.73 -2.25 -9.01
CA ALA A 68 -3.39 -1.28 -7.99
C ALA A 68 -3.00 0.08 -8.59
N GLN A 69 -2.18 0.10 -9.63
CA GLN A 69 -1.83 1.34 -10.34
C GLN A 69 -3.05 2.02 -10.96
N THR A 70 -3.96 1.24 -11.55
CA THR A 70 -5.19 1.74 -12.16
C THR A 70 -6.12 2.33 -11.09
N LEU A 71 -6.31 1.62 -9.99
CA LEU A 71 -7.13 2.04 -8.86
C LEU A 71 -6.62 3.34 -8.24
N LEU A 72 -5.32 3.40 -7.92
CA LEU A 72 -4.69 4.60 -7.35
C LEU A 72 -4.79 5.82 -8.29
N ARG A 73 -4.67 5.59 -9.60
CA ARG A 73 -4.82 6.66 -10.60
C ARG A 73 -6.26 7.15 -10.73
N ARG A 74 -7.25 6.26 -10.74
CA ARG A 74 -8.65 6.61 -11.06
C ARG A 74 -9.41 7.10 -9.84
N GLU A 75 -9.30 6.39 -8.72
CA GLU A 75 -10.09 6.66 -7.52
C GLU A 75 -9.39 7.65 -6.58
N HIS A 76 -8.05 7.70 -6.60
CA HIS A 76 -7.26 8.52 -5.68
C HIS A 76 -6.47 9.65 -6.36
N SER A 77 -6.50 9.75 -7.70
CA SER A 77 -5.73 10.73 -8.47
C SER A 77 -4.21 10.69 -8.18
N ILE A 78 -3.68 9.52 -7.84
CA ILE A 78 -2.25 9.31 -7.56
C ILE A 78 -1.59 8.66 -8.77
N ASN A 79 -0.83 9.45 -9.52
CA ASN A 79 -0.16 8.99 -10.74
C ASN A 79 1.27 8.50 -10.52
N ARG A 80 1.93 8.94 -9.45
CA ARG A 80 3.33 8.57 -9.15
C ARG A 80 3.32 7.52 -8.06
N THR A 81 3.37 6.25 -8.47
CA THR A 81 3.32 5.12 -7.56
C THR A 81 4.56 4.24 -7.70
N THR A 82 5.09 3.78 -6.57
CA THR A 82 6.10 2.73 -6.51
C THR A 82 5.54 1.58 -5.68
N ILE A 83 5.16 0.50 -6.35
CA ILE A 83 4.48 -0.63 -5.73
C ILE A 83 5.40 -1.84 -5.82
N GLN A 84 5.74 -2.41 -4.67
CA GLN A 84 6.40 -3.71 -4.59
C GLN A 84 5.34 -4.78 -4.34
N VAL A 85 5.31 -5.81 -5.18
CA VAL A 85 4.48 -6.99 -4.93
C VAL A 85 5.39 -8.11 -4.45
N GLU A 86 5.02 -8.71 -3.33
CA GLU A 86 5.78 -9.77 -2.67
C GLU A 86 4.89 -10.95 -2.33
N LEU A 87 5.49 -12.13 -2.16
CA LEU A 87 4.75 -13.33 -1.77
C LEU A 87 4.36 -13.23 -0.29
N TYR A 88 3.10 -13.50 0.00
CA TYR A 88 2.58 -13.53 1.36
C TYR A 88 3.23 -14.68 2.13
N ASN A 89 4.14 -14.31 3.04
CA ASN A 89 4.79 -15.25 3.92
C ASN A 89 4.50 -14.85 5.38
N LYS A 90 3.65 -15.64 6.04
CA LYS A 90 3.27 -15.44 7.45
C LYS A 90 4.46 -15.36 8.40
N ALA A 91 5.56 -16.05 8.12
CA ALA A 91 6.75 -16.02 8.96
C ALA A 91 7.54 -14.72 8.79
N ILE A 92 7.61 -14.20 7.55
CA ILE A 92 8.35 -12.98 7.21
C ILE A 92 7.61 -11.73 7.67
N ILE A 93 6.28 -11.68 7.55
CA ILE A 93 5.48 -10.54 8.04
C ILE A 93 5.67 -10.33 9.55
N ASN A 94 5.77 -11.42 10.31
CA ASN A 94 5.99 -11.36 11.76
C ASN A 94 7.46 -11.12 12.17
N SER A 95 8.42 -11.21 11.24
CA SER A 95 9.86 -11.10 11.52
C SER A 95 10.57 -9.95 10.81
N CYS A 96 9.87 -9.24 9.94
CA CYS A 96 10.38 -8.06 9.25
C CYS A 96 10.19 -6.87 10.19
N ASP A 97 11.28 -6.29 10.70
CA ASP A 97 11.23 -5.14 11.63
C ASP A 97 10.62 -3.87 11.00
N THR A 98 10.51 -3.83 9.67
CA THR A 98 9.78 -2.83 8.86
C THR A 98 8.31 -3.19 8.59
N CYS A 99 7.90 -4.41 8.94
CA CYS A 99 6.55 -4.94 8.80
C CYS A 99 5.87 -5.12 10.17
N ARG A 100 6.67 -5.26 11.24
CA ARG A 100 6.29 -4.98 12.61
C ARG A 100 6.05 -3.47 12.68
N GLY A 101 4.81 -3.05 12.95
CA GLY A 101 4.54 -1.65 13.27
C GLY A 101 5.41 -1.18 14.45
N PRO A 102 5.40 0.11 14.79
CA PRO A 102 6.20 0.61 15.91
C PRO A 102 5.88 -0.19 17.17
N GLU A 103 6.91 -0.66 17.87
CA GLU A 103 6.76 -1.27 19.19
C GLU A 103 6.15 -0.24 20.14
N SER A 104 5.05 -0.61 20.79
CA SER A 104 4.30 0.19 21.75
C SER A 104 5.14 0.70 22.90
#